data_AF-A0A0N4TFB2-F1
#
_entry.id   AF-A0A0N4TFB2-F1
#
_cell.length_a   1.000
_cell.length_b   1.000
_cell.length_c   1.000
_cell.angle_alpha   90.00
_cell.angle_beta   90.00
_cell.angle_gamma   90.00
#
_symmetry.space_group_name_H-M   'P 1'
#
loop_
_entity.id
_entity.type
_entity.pdbx_description
1 polymer ?
#
loop_
_entity_poly.entity_id
_entity_poly.type
_entity_poly.pdbx_seq_one_letter_code
_entity_poly.pdbx_strand_id
1 'polypeptide(L)' 'MLSGPGSYSENETNEVNFREIPSHVLQKVCQYFAYKVRYTNSATEIPEFVIAPEVALELLMAANFLDC' A
#
# COMPACT_ATOMS: atom_id res chain seq x y z
N MET A 1 4.53 -11.28 -3.95
CA MET A 1 4.09 -11.39 -5.37
C MET A 1 5.25 -11.12 -6.31
N LEU A 2 5.81 -9.90 -6.34
CA LEU A 2 6.90 -9.57 -7.26
C LEU A 2 8.26 -10.21 -6.93
N SER A 3 8.56 -10.48 -5.65
CA SER A 3 9.87 -11.03 -5.22
C SER A 3 9.75 -12.36 -4.47
N GLY A 4 8.65 -13.10 -4.69
CA GLY A 4 8.43 -14.39 -4.04
C GLY A 4 9.30 -15.50 -4.66
N PRO A 5 9.53 -16.63 -3.96
CA PRO A 5 10.38 -17.74 -4.43
C PRO A 5 9.78 -18.57 -5.58
N GLY A 6 8.87 -18.01 -6.39
CA GLY A 6 8.24 -18.70 -7.52
C GLY A 6 8.31 -17.88 -8.81
N SER A 7 8.31 -18.57 -9.95
CA SER A 7 8.18 -17.94 -11.27
C SER A 7 6.74 -17.52 -11.50
N TYR A 8 6.37 -16.36 -10.97
CA TYR A 8 5.09 -15.72 -11.23
C TYR A 8 5.25 -14.74 -12.40
N SER A 9 4.26 -14.71 -13.31
CA SER A 9 4.23 -13.78 -14.44
C SER A 9 4.32 -12.31 -14.00
N GLU A 10 3.86 -12.01 -12.78
CA GLU A 10 3.89 -10.68 -12.17
C GLU A 10 5.33 -10.14 -12.04
N ASN A 11 6.32 -11.03 -11.84
CA ASN A 11 7.72 -10.63 -11.76
C ASN A 11 8.29 -10.20 -13.13
N GLU A 12 7.74 -10.72 -14.23
CA GLU A 12 8.15 -10.36 -15.59
C GLU A 12 7.41 -9.12 -16.10
N THR A 13 6.10 -9.04 -15.86
CA THR A 13 5.26 -7.93 -16.33
C THR A 13 5.30 -6.71 -15.41
N ASN A 14 5.71 -6.87 -14.15
CA ASN A 14 5.64 -5.84 -13.10
C ASN A 14 4.22 -5.30 -12.87
N GLU A 15 3.21 -6.11 -13.19
CA GLU A 15 1.80 -5.76 -12.99
C GLU A 15 1.17 -6.64 -11.91
N VAL A 16 0.40 -6.02 -11.01
CA VAL A 16 -0.37 -6.70 -9.98
C VAL A 16 -1.84 -6.29 -10.11
N ASN A 17 -2.73 -7.26 -10.24
CA ASN A 17 -4.16 -7.02 -10.37
C ASN A 17 -4.88 -7.28 -9.04
N PHE A 18 -5.39 -6.22 -8.41
CA PHE A 18 -6.18 -6.34 -7.19
C PHE A 18 -7.67 -6.36 -7.51
N ARG A 19 -8.31 -7.52 -7.32
CA ARG A 19 -9.76 -7.68 -7.53
C ARG A 19 -10.61 -7.23 -6.35
N GLU A 20 -10.03 -7.25 -5.15
CA GLU A 20 -10.74 -7.00 -3.89
C GLU A 20 -10.45 -5.61 -3.30
N ILE A 21 -9.47 -4.89 -3.84
CA ILE A 21 -9.12 -3.54 -3.38
C ILE A 21 -9.68 -2.51 -4.37
N PRO A 22 -10.66 -1.69 -3.97
CA PRO A 22 -11.22 -0.66 -4.83
C PRO A 22 -10.23 0.51 -5.04
N SER A 23 -10.44 1.29 -6.09
CA SER A 23 -9.49 2.32 -6.53
C SER A 23 -9.25 3.43 -5.50
N HIS A 24 -10.28 3.86 -4.77
CA HIS A 24 -10.16 4.91 -3.74
C HIS A 24 -9.31 4.44 -2.55
N VAL A 25 -9.35 3.15 -2.21
CA VAL A 25 -8.50 2.55 -1.17
C VAL A 25 -7.07 2.37 -1.70
N LEU A 26 -6.92 1.83 -2.91
CA LEU A 26 -5.61 1.61 -3.51
C LEU A 26 -4.82 2.92 -3.67
N GLN A 27 -5.52 4.02 -4.02
CA GLN A 27 -4.91 5.34 -4.07
C GLN A 27 -4.30 5.75 -2.72
N LYS A 28 -5.02 5.51 -1.62
CA LYS A 28 -4.52 5.77 -0.25
C LYS A 28 -3.36 4.88 0.14
N VAL A 29 -3.38 3.61 -0.26
CA VAL A 29 -2.25 2.69 -0.07
C VAL A 29 -0.99 3.19 -0.79
N CYS A 30 -1.10 3.63 -2.05
CA CYS A 30 0.05 4.19 -2.77
C CYS A 30 0.60 5.46 -2.10
N GLN A 31 -0.29 6.34 -1.62
CA GLN A 31 0.12 7.51 -0.82
C GLN A 31 0.87 7.09 0.45
N TYR A 32 0.38 6.05 1.13
CA TYR A 32 1.05 5.50 2.31
C TYR A 32 2.43 4.93 1.99
N PHE A 33 2.61 4.23 0.87
CA PHE A 33 3.93 3.72 0.47
C PHE A 33 4.96 4.84 0.26
N ALA A 34 4.58 5.92 -0.44
CA ALA A 34 5.44 7.08 -0.63
C ALA A 34 5.77 7.74 0.73
N TYR A 35 4.76 7.91 1.59
CA TYR A 35 4.92 8.44 2.94
C TYR A 35 5.88 7.58 3.78
N LYS A 36 5.65 6.27 3.84
CA LYS A 36 6.47 5.32 4.60
C LYS A 36 7.92 5.38 4.16
N VAL A 37 8.19 5.30 2.86
CA VAL A 37 9.57 5.37 2.34
C VAL A 37 10.22 6.72 2.65
N ARG A 38 9.47 7.82 2.51
CA ARG A 38 9.99 9.18 2.72
C ARG A 38 10.35 9.47 4.18
N TYR A 39 9.58 8.93 5.13
CA TYR A 39 9.71 9.25 6.55
C TYR A 39 10.38 8.16 7.39
N THR A 40 10.55 6.95 6.85
CA THR A 40 11.37 5.91 7.49
C THR A 40 12.81 6.41 7.64
N ASN A 41 13.34 6.36 8.86
CA ASN A 41 14.67 6.88 9.22
C ASN A 41 14.88 8.40 8.98
N SER A 42 13.80 9.17 8.82
CA SER A 42 13.92 10.62 8.67
C SER A 42 14.13 11.29 10.03
N ALA A 43 15.07 12.23 10.10
CA ALA A 43 15.29 13.07 11.28
C ALA A 43 14.37 14.31 11.32
N THR A 44 13.52 14.48 10.30
CA THR A 44 12.55 15.58 10.26
C THR A 44 11.28 15.22 11.01
N GLU A 45 10.51 16.23 11.42
CA GLU A 45 9.17 16.02 11.94
C GLU A 45 8.32 15.21 10.93
N ILE A 46 7.62 14.21 11.45
CA ILE A 46 6.80 13.30 10.67
C ILE A 46 5.39 13.86 10.65
N PRO A 47 4.86 14.28 9.48
CA PRO A 47 3.52 14.84 9.39
C PRO A 47 2.46 13.76 9.59
N GLU A 48 1.27 14.15 10.04
CA GLU A 48 0.16 13.21 10.22
C GLU A 48 -0.33 12.68 8.86
N PHE A 49 -0.51 11.35 8.79
CA PHE A 49 -1.14 10.71 7.63
C PHE A 49 -2.66 10.68 7.82
N VAL A 50 -3.35 11.68 7.23
CA VAL A 50 -4.79 11.84 7.40
C VAL A 50 -5.57 10.75 6.66
N ILE A 51 -6.35 9.99 7.43
CA ILE A 51 -7.29 8.96 6.97
C ILE A 51 -8.70 9.44 7.27
N ALA A 52 -9.52 9.56 6.22
CA ALA A 52 -10.92 9.92 6.38
C ALA A 52 -11.71 8.75 7.00
N PRO A 53 -12.66 8.99 7.92
CA PRO A 53 -13.40 7.93 8.61
C PRO A 53 -14.10 6.96 7.66
N GLU A 54 -14.56 7.44 6.50
CA GLU A 54 -15.32 6.67 5.51
C GLU A 54 -14.49 5.55 4.87
N VAL A 55 -13.17 5.73 4.77
CA VAL A 55 -12.24 4.79 4.13
C VAL A 55 -11.46 3.96 5.15
N ALA A 56 -11.51 4.32 6.44
CA ALA A 56 -10.67 3.73 7.48
C ALA A 56 -10.80 2.20 7.60
N LEU A 57 -12.03 1.67 7.54
CA LEU A 57 -12.27 0.22 7.65
C LEU A 57 -11.78 -0.54 6.41
N GLU A 58 -12.05 -0.02 5.21
CA GLU A 58 -11.58 -0.65 3.98
C GLU A 58 -10.04 -0.62 3.87
N LEU A 59 -9.44 0.50 4.29
CA LEU A 59 -7.99 0.64 4.32
C LEU A 59 -7.34 -0.30 5.35
N LEU A 60 -7.99 -0.55 6.48
CA LEU A 60 -7.54 -1.55 7.46
C LEU A 60 -7.54 -2.97 6.87
N MET A 61 -8.61 -3.35 6.17
CA MET A 61 -8.68 -4.65 5.49
C MET A 61 -7.60 -4.78 4.41
N ALA A 62 -7.39 -3.72 3.62
CA ALA A 62 -6.35 -3.70 2.59
C ALA A 62 -4.94 -3.78 3.21
N ALA A 63 -4.67 -3.07 4.31
CA ALA A 63 -3.39 -3.13 5.02
C ALA A 63 -3.09 -4.54 5.54
N ASN A 64 -4.10 -5.21 6.11
CA ASN A 64 -3.96 -6.60 6.55
C ASN A 64 -3.71 -7.56 5.36
N PHE A 65 -4.38 -7.35 4.22
CA PHE A 65 -4.16 -8.17 3.02
C PHE A 65 -2.77 -7.97 2.41
N LEU A 66 -2.26 -6.73 2.42
CA LEU A 66 -0.97 -6.36 1.83
C LEU A 66 0.22 -6.53 2.78
N ASP A 67 -0.03 -6.87 4.06
CA ASP A 67 0.97 -7.04 5.11
C ASP A 67 1.91 -5.82 5.25
N CYS A 68 1.34 -4.60 5.37
CA CYS A 68 2.10 -3.35 5.28
C CYS A 68 1.77 -2.28 6.33
#